data_AF-A0A3D1IQ44-F1
#
_entry.id   AF-A0A3D1IQ44-F1
#
_cell.length_a   1.000
_cell.length_b   1.000
_cell.length_c   1.000
_cell.angle_alpha   90.00
_cell.angle_beta   90.00
_cell.angle_gamma   90.00
#
_symmetry.space_group_name_H-M   'P 1'
#
loop_
_entity.id
_entity.type
_entity.pdbx_description
1 polymer ?
#
loop_
_entity_poly.entity_id
_entity_poly.type
_entity_poly.pdbx_seq_one_letter_code
_entity_poly.pdbx_strand_id
1 'polypeptide(L)'
;VVDRLLASPAYGVRWGRHWLDMAGYSDSEGKRNADMIRDHAWRYRDYVINAFNSDKPYDQFLIEQIAGDELVDYTDAEAVDETVIEKLVATGFLRMAPDGTSANPVNRVEDRLQVIDDELQILAGGVMGLTLKCAKCHDHKYDPISQRDYYSFAAIFKAAYDEYNWLTPQAFRNQWAGSSRRHLAVALPAERKAVEDHNTKIDAELKPMEEQFKTIKGKERGELKKKIDALKAKKKSIPLIRALWDRGESSPTYVSLRGNPGSPGPLVKAALPAVFSEKPFKPAAVVGGNKTGNRLALAQWIASPEHPLTARVWVNRVWKHHFGRGIVSSLDNFGKIGAPPTHPALLDWLAREMVENRWSTKHLHRLICTSAAYRQSSLKTETAAQLDPENYLLSRMPMRRLDAEELHDGLIAITGRLNPRQGGKPDKVQVREGGYV
;
A
#
# COMPACT_ATOMS: atom_id res chain seq x y z
N VAL A 1 -22.81 21.56 -8.35
CA VAL A 1 -21.83 21.51 -7.24
C VAL A 1 -20.97 20.26 -7.29
N VAL A 2 -21.57 19.06 -7.36
CA VAL A 2 -20.85 17.77 -7.38
C VAL A 2 -19.72 17.71 -8.41
N ASP A 3 -20.00 18.01 -9.68
CA ASP A 3 -18.97 17.92 -10.73
C ASP A 3 -17.78 18.87 -10.50
N ARG A 4 -18.05 20.08 -9.99
CA ARG A 4 -16.99 21.03 -9.62
C ARG A 4 -16.07 20.45 -8.54
N LEU A 5 -16.62 19.76 -7.54
CA LEU A 5 -15.82 19.16 -6.46
C LEU A 5 -15.07 17.92 -6.94
N LEU A 6 -15.69 17.07 -7.77
CA LEU A 6 -15.05 15.89 -8.35
C LEU A 6 -13.95 16.25 -9.37
N ALA A 7 -14.03 17.43 -10.00
CA ALA A 7 -12.99 17.95 -10.89
C ALA A 7 -11.85 18.66 -10.14
N SER A 8 -12.02 18.99 -8.85
CA SER A 8 -10.98 19.66 -8.07
C SER A 8 -9.80 18.72 -7.80
N PRO A 9 -8.54 19.16 -7.94
CA PRO A 9 -7.38 18.38 -7.51
C PRO A 9 -7.41 18.00 -6.02
N ALA A 10 -8.15 18.74 -5.18
CA ALA A 10 -8.32 18.43 -3.77
C ALA A 10 -9.16 17.15 -3.54
N TYR A 11 -9.90 16.69 -4.56
CA TYR A 11 -10.64 15.43 -4.50
C TYR A 11 -9.71 14.25 -4.19
N GLY A 12 -8.63 14.10 -4.95
CA GLY A 12 -7.66 13.01 -4.79
C GLY A 12 -6.93 13.08 -3.46
N VAL A 13 -6.67 14.28 -2.93
CA VAL A 13 -6.11 14.46 -1.58
C VAL A 13 -7.08 13.94 -0.52
N ARG A 14 -8.36 14.36 -0.60
CA ARG A 14 -9.38 13.99 0.40
C ARG A 14 -9.71 12.50 0.36
N TRP A 15 -9.97 11.95 -0.83
CA TRP A 15 -10.40 10.55 -0.99
C TRP A 15 -9.22 9.57 -1.01
N GLY A 16 -8.07 9.99 -1.54
CA GLY A 16 -6.84 9.22 -1.45
C GLY A 16 -6.40 9.00 0.00
N ARG A 17 -6.60 9.98 0.90
CA ARG A 17 -6.36 9.79 2.34
C ARG A 17 -7.12 8.60 2.92
N HIS A 18 -8.40 8.43 2.60
CA HIS A 18 -9.19 7.31 3.11
C HIS A 18 -8.66 5.95 2.63
N TRP A 19 -8.11 5.89 1.42
CA TRP A 19 -7.39 4.70 0.95
C TRP A 19 -6.07 4.50 1.69
N LEU A 20 -5.30 5.57 1.87
CA LEU A 20 -4.00 5.55 2.55
C LEU A 20 -4.14 5.12 4.02
N ASP A 21 -5.18 5.58 4.72
CA ASP A 21 -5.51 5.14 6.08
C ASP A 21 -5.75 3.63 6.13
N MET A 22 -6.52 3.10 5.17
CA MET A 22 -6.79 1.66 5.05
C MET A 22 -5.52 0.88 4.72
N ALA A 23 -4.69 1.39 3.81
CA ALA A 23 -3.42 0.77 3.43
C ALA A 23 -2.40 0.78 4.57
N GLY A 24 -2.60 1.53 5.66
CA GLY A 24 -1.62 1.69 6.74
C GLY A 24 -0.48 2.63 6.37
N TYR A 25 -0.73 3.59 5.47
CA TYR A 25 0.27 4.59 5.09
C TYR A 25 0.73 5.39 6.31
N SER A 26 2.04 5.54 6.43
CA SER A 26 2.71 6.43 7.36
C SER A 26 4.02 6.87 6.73
N ASP A 27 4.51 8.05 7.08
CA ASP A 27 5.85 8.52 6.70
C ASP A 27 6.96 7.84 7.55
N SER A 28 6.60 7.03 8.55
CA SER A 28 7.50 6.20 9.36
C SER A 28 7.05 4.74 9.46
N GLU A 29 7.89 3.84 9.96
CA GLU A 29 7.57 2.42 10.12
C GLU A 29 6.59 2.11 11.26
N GLY A 30 6.32 3.05 12.17
CA GLY A 30 5.31 2.97 13.22
C GLY A 30 5.54 1.86 14.24
N LYS A 31 6.76 1.31 14.35
CA LYS A 31 7.06 0.12 15.16
C LYS A 31 8.39 0.26 15.89
N ARG A 32 8.35 0.04 17.21
CA ARG A 32 9.50 0.13 18.16
C ARG A 32 10.08 1.55 18.29
N ASN A 33 10.98 1.73 19.27
CA ASN A 33 11.51 3.04 19.68
C ASN A 33 12.28 3.83 18.60
N ALA A 34 12.73 3.18 17.53
CA ALA A 34 13.49 3.84 16.48
C ALA A 34 12.63 4.53 15.42
N ASP A 35 11.33 4.21 15.36
CA ASP A 35 10.33 4.69 14.40
C ASP A 35 10.90 5.28 13.09
N MET A 36 11.47 4.39 12.26
CA MET A 36 12.31 4.79 11.13
C MET A 36 11.50 5.49 10.03
N ILE A 37 12.03 6.56 9.47
CA ILE A 37 11.40 7.29 8.36
C ILE A 37 11.42 6.47 7.07
N ARG A 38 10.31 6.54 6.32
CA ARG A 38 10.14 5.92 5.00
C ARG A 38 10.43 6.95 3.91
N ASP A 39 11.71 7.16 3.60
CA ASP A 39 12.20 8.24 2.70
C ASP A 39 11.52 8.33 1.31
N HIS A 40 10.96 7.21 0.83
CA HIS A 40 10.37 7.08 -0.50
C HIS A 40 8.88 6.71 -0.50
N ALA A 41 8.23 6.61 0.67
CA ALA A 41 6.81 6.23 0.77
C ALA A 41 5.88 7.28 0.14
N TRP A 42 6.26 8.57 0.18
CA TRP A 42 5.48 9.66 -0.42
C TRP A 42 5.19 9.47 -1.91
N ARG A 43 6.01 8.71 -2.64
CA ARG A 43 5.73 8.38 -4.05
C ARG A 43 4.43 7.57 -4.19
N TYR A 44 4.22 6.61 -3.28
CA TYR A 44 2.99 5.81 -3.25
C TYR A 44 1.78 6.66 -2.85
N ARG A 45 1.94 7.58 -1.89
CA ARG A 45 0.91 8.58 -1.55
C ARG A 45 0.50 9.40 -2.78
N ASP A 46 1.47 9.90 -3.52
CA ASP A 46 1.24 10.71 -4.72
C ASP A 46 0.58 9.89 -5.83
N TYR A 47 0.98 8.62 -6.02
CA TYR A 47 0.31 7.67 -6.91
C TYR A 47 -1.17 7.52 -6.55
N VAL A 48 -1.49 7.28 -5.27
CA VAL A 48 -2.89 7.15 -4.82
C VAL A 48 -3.66 8.44 -5.12
N ILE A 49 -3.15 9.61 -4.72
CA ILE A 49 -3.80 10.90 -4.97
C ILE A 49 -4.08 11.10 -6.47
N ASN A 50 -3.10 10.79 -7.32
CA ASN A 50 -3.21 10.91 -8.77
C ASN A 50 -4.22 9.93 -9.35
N ALA A 51 -4.23 8.67 -8.88
CA ALA A 51 -5.19 7.65 -9.32
C ALA A 51 -6.64 8.05 -9.02
N PHE A 52 -6.92 8.64 -7.85
CA PHE A 52 -8.24 9.20 -7.56
C PHE A 52 -8.54 10.43 -8.43
N ASN A 53 -7.58 11.34 -8.59
CA ASN A 53 -7.79 12.54 -9.40
C ASN A 53 -8.07 12.22 -10.88
N SER A 54 -7.41 11.22 -11.45
CA SER A 54 -7.65 10.76 -12.83
C SER A 54 -8.86 9.82 -12.96
N ASP A 55 -9.50 9.46 -11.84
CA ASP A 55 -10.57 8.45 -11.78
C ASP A 55 -10.13 7.11 -12.40
N LYS A 56 -8.91 6.68 -12.04
CA LYS A 56 -8.37 5.38 -12.44
C LYS A 56 -9.40 4.29 -12.08
N PRO A 57 -9.79 3.42 -13.03
CA PRO A 57 -10.67 2.29 -12.75
C PRO A 57 -10.17 1.50 -11.54
N TYR A 58 -11.07 1.23 -10.58
CA TYR A 58 -10.68 0.63 -9.30
C TYR A 58 -10.06 -0.76 -9.46
N ASP A 59 -10.53 -1.55 -10.41
CA ASP A 59 -9.94 -2.84 -10.82
C ASP A 59 -8.48 -2.67 -11.24
N GLN A 60 -8.19 -1.73 -12.14
CA GLN A 60 -6.82 -1.44 -12.58
C GLN A 60 -5.95 -0.92 -11.43
N PHE A 61 -6.51 -0.04 -10.58
CA PHE A 61 -5.84 0.47 -9.39
C PHE A 61 -5.43 -0.65 -8.42
N LEU A 62 -6.26 -1.69 -8.25
CA LEU A 62 -5.92 -2.87 -7.47
C LEU A 62 -4.85 -3.74 -8.14
N ILE A 63 -4.96 -3.95 -9.45
CA ILE A 63 -3.98 -4.77 -10.20
C ILE A 63 -2.58 -4.18 -10.08
N GLU A 64 -2.44 -2.87 -10.30
CA GLU A 64 -1.15 -2.19 -10.20
C GLU A 64 -0.57 -2.25 -8.78
N GLN A 65 -1.40 -2.12 -7.75
CA GLN A 65 -0.93 -2.16 -6.36
C GLN A 65 -0.49 -3.55 -5.91
N ILE A 66 -1.09 -4.61 -6.42
CA ILE A 66 -0.77 -5.98 -6.03
C ILE A 66 0.40 -6.54 -6.86
N ALA A 67 0.44 -6.20 -8.15
CA ALA A 67 1.31 -6.85 -9.13
C ALA A 67 1.86 -5.91 -10.22
N GLY A 68 1.96 -4.61 -9.95
CA GLY A 68 2.44 -3.62 -10.92
C GLY A 68 3.83 -3.94 -11.49
N ASP A 69 4.73 -4.52 -10.70
CA ASP A 69 6.03 -4.97 -11.19
C ASP A 69 5.94 -6.16 -12.16
N GLU A 70 4.92 -7.01 -12.07
CA GLU A 70 4.69 -8.15 -12.99
C GLU A 70 4.05 -7.71 -14.33
N LEU A 71 3.56 -6.47 -14.40
CA LEU A 71 2.96 -5.87 -15.60
C LEU A 71 3.95 -5.18 -16.54
N VAL A 72 5.22 -5.01 -16.12
CA VAL A 72 6.24 -4.25 -16.87
C VAL A 72 7.61 -4.88 -16.78
N ASP A 73 8.43 -4.69 -17.81
CA ASP A 73 9.86 -4.98 -17.72
C ASP A 73 10.61 -3.72 -17.28
N TYR A 74 11.08 -3.72 -16.04
CA TYR A 74 11.91 -2.64 -15.49
C TYR A 74 13.41 -2.99 -15.51
N THR A 75 13.77 -4.17 -16.01
CA THR A 75 15.16 -4.63 -16.10
C THR A 75 15.83 -4.14 -17.38
N ASP A 76 15.05 -3.94 -18.44
CA ASP A 76 15.48 -3.18 -19.61
C ASP A 76 15.40 -1.68 -19.32
N ALA A 77 16.55 -1.09 -19.01
CA ALA A 77 16.66 0.31 -18.63
C ALA A 77 16.27 1.29 -19.73
N GLU A 78 16.41 0.92 -21.00
CA GLU A 78 16.09 1.78 -22.14
C GLU A 78 14.58 1.81 -22.41
N ALA A 79 13.86 0.76 -21.98
CA ALA A 79 12.41 0.63 -22.09
C ALA A 79 11.64 1.25 -20.92
N VAL A 80 12.31 1.80 -19.90
CA VAL A 80 11.65 2.42 -18.74
C VAL A 80 10.99 3.75 -19.14
N ASP A 81 9.67 3.81 -19.00
CA ASP A 81 8.88 5.03 -19.13
C ASP A 81 8.15 5.40 -17.83
N GLU A 82 7.34 6.46 -17.87
CA GLU A 82 6.55 6.90 -16.71
C GLU A 82 5.57 5.84 -16.23
N THR A 83 5.01 5.03 -17.14
CA THR A 83 4.05 3.97 -16.79
C THR A 83 4.73 2.81 -16.06
N VAL A 84 5.97 2.49 -16.43
CA VAL A 84 6.80 1.52 -15.71
C VAL A 84 7.04 2.01 -14.29
N ILE A 85 7.47 3.26 -14.12
CA ILE A 85 7.70 3.84 -12.79
C ILE A 85 6.41 3.87 -11.96
N GLU A 86 5.28 4.29 -12.56
CA GLU A 86 3.99 4.35 -11.89
C GLU A 86 3.56 2.99 -11.34
N LYS A 87 3.64 1.93 -12.15
CA LYS A 87 3.28 0.57 -11.74
C LYS A 87 4.22 0.02 -10.66
N LEU A 88 5.51 0.35 -10.68
CA LEU A 88 6.43 -0.01 -9.59
C LEU A 88 6.12 0.76 -8.30
N VAL A 89 5.74 2.03 -8.40
CA VAL A 89 5.34 2.84 -7.24
C VAL A 89 4.05 2.31 -6.62
N ALA A 90 3.10 1.84 -7.44
CA ALA A 90 1.84 1.28 -6.99
C ALA A 90 2.03 0.09 -6.03
N THR A 91 3.02 -0.77 -6.27
CA THR A 91 3.32 -1.90 -5.36
C THR A 91 3.87 -1.48 -3.99
N GLY A 92 4.09 -0.19 -3.79
CA GLY A 92 4.28 0.41 -2.48
C GLY A 92 3.12 0.14 -1.51
N PHE A 93 1.90 -0.11 -2.02
CA PHE A 93 0.76 -0.61 -1.21
C PHE A 93 1.18 -1.77 -0.33
N LEU A 94 1.82 -2.78 -0.93
CA LEU A 94 2.30 -3.97 -0.25
C LEU A 94 3.58 -3.73 0.58
N ARG A 95 3.85 -2.51 1.04
CA ARG A 95 5.00 -2.15 1.89
C ARG A 95 4.58 -1.23 3.04
N MET A 96 3.28 -1.10 3.28
CA MET A 96 2.72 -0.14 4.22
C MET A 96 2.51 -0.73 5.61
N ALA A 97 2.43 -2.05 5.76
CA ALA A 97 2.42 -2.70 7.07
C ALA A 97 3.61 -2.25 7.96
N PRO A 98 3.39 -1.98 9.26
CA PRO A 98 4.46 -1.57 10.17
C PRO A 98 5.61 -2.57 10.26
N ASP A 99 6.83 -2.10 10.00
CA ASP A 99 8.00 -2.97 9.89
C ASP A 99 9.17 -2.58 10.81
N GLY A 100 9.40 -3.42 11.82
CA GLY A 100 10.50 -3.26 12.79
C GLY A 100 11.74 -4.10 12.50
N THR A 101 11.86 -4.72 11.32
CA THR A 101 12.85 -5.76 10.98
C THR A 101 14.19 -5.22 10.46
N SER A 102 14.59 -4.01 10.88
CA SER A 102 15.79 -3.36 10.36
C SER A 102 17.11 -4.03 10.75
N ALA A 103 17.19 -4.70 11.91
CA ALA A 103 18.40 -5.38 12.38
C ALA A 103 18.11 -6.47 13.41
N ASN A 104 19.12 -7.28 13.76
CA ASN A 104 19.00 -8.18 14.91
C ASN A 104 19.02 -7.38 16.24
N PRO A 105 18.34 -7.86 17.30
CA PRO A 105 17.62 -9.13 17.41
C PRO A 105 16.18 -9.11 16.86
N VAL A 106 15.79 -8.05 16.17
CA VAL A 106 14.40 -7.72 15.79
C VAL A 106 14.03 -8.10 14.34
N ASN A 107 14.87 -8.91 13.71
CA ASN A 107 14.77 -9.34 12.31
C ASN A 107 14.84 -10.88 12.21
N ARG A 108 14.19 -11.58 13.14
CA ARG A 108 14.07 -13.05 13.10
C ARG A 108 12.99 -13.47 12.12
N VAL A 109 12.95 -14.76 11.79
CA VAL A 109 11.94 -15.32 10.86
C VAL A 109 10.53 -15.03 11.35
N GLU A 110 10.27 -15.12 12.65
CA GLU A 110 8.98 -14.82 13.26
C GLU A 110 8.59 -13.34 13.10
N ASP A 111 9.54 -12.42 13.25
CA ASP A 111 9.29 -10.98 13.06
C ASP A 111 8.91 -10.68 11.60
N ARG A 112 9.60 -11.31 10.64
CA ARG A 112 9.34 -11.16 9.20
C ARG A 112 7.98 -11.73 8.82
N LEU A 113 7.67 -12.93 9.30
CA LEU A 113 6.37 -13.57 9.10
C LEU A 113 5.22 -12.76 9.71
N GLN A 114 5.46 -12.03 10.81
CA GLN A 114 4.45 -11.12 11.36
C GLN A 114 4.19 -9.92 10.44
N VAL A 115 5.23 -9.34 9.82
CA VAL A 115 5.04 -8.26 8.82
C VAL A 115 4.24 -8.78 7.63
N ILE A 116 4.56 -9.97 7.13
CA ILE A 116 3.81 -10.60 6.03
C ILE A 116 2.34 -10.79 6.43
N ASP A 117 2.07 -11.34 7.62
CA ASP A 117 0.71 -11.50 8.14
C ASP A 117 -0.03 -10.16 8.23
N ASP A 118 0.59 -9.13 8.81
CA ASP A 118 0.02 -7.78 8.93
C ASP A 118 -0.38 -7.23 7.55
N GLU A 119 0.49 -7.37 6.54
CA GLU A 119 0.22 -6.94 5.15
C GLU A 119 -0.91 -7.76 4.48
N LEU A 120 -0.94 -9.07 4.70
CA LEU A 120 -2.03 -9.92 4.18
C LEU A 120 -3.38 -9.58 4.84
N GLN A 121 -3.40 -9.18 6.12
CA GLN A 121 -4.63 -8.68 6.75
C GLN A 121 -5.09 -7.35 6.15
N ILE A 122 -4.16 -6.43 5.85
CA ILE A 122 -4.47 -5.15 5.19
C ILE A 122 -5.11 -5.42 3.82
N LEU A 123 -4.49 -6.26 2.99
CA LEU A 123 -5.04 -6.63 1.69
C LEU A 123 -6.41 -7.32 1.81
N ALA A 124 -6.50 -8.37 2.64
CA ALA A 124 -7.71 -9.18 2.74
C ALA A 124 -8.89 -8.41 3.35
N GLY A 125 -8.68 -7.69 4.44
CA GLY A 125 -9.73 -6.87 5.07
C GLY A 125 -10.04 -5.63 4.24
N GLY A 126 -9.01 -4.95 3.73
CA GLY A 126 -9.09 -3.74 2.92
C GLY A 126 -9.88 -3.90 1.64
N VAL A 127 -9.57 -4.95 0.89
CA VAL A 127 -10.03 -5.15 -0.49
C VAL A 127 -11.12 -6.21 -0.58
N MET A 128 -11.01 -7.31 0.16
CA MET A 128 -11.97 -8.42 0.11
C MET A 128 -12.94 -8.43 1.29
N GLY A 129 -12.74 -7.62 2.33
CA GLY A 129 -13.57 -7.65 3.53
C GLY A 129 -13.49 -8.99 4.25
N LEU A 130 -12.32 -9.64 4.24
CA LEU A 130 -12.09 -10.95 4.84
C LEU A 130 -11.07 -10.87 5.97
N THR A 131 -11.32 -11.62 7.05
CA THR A 131 -10.36 -11.78 8.14
C THR A 131 -9.65 -13.12 8.02
N LEU A 132 -8.33 -13.10 7.82
CA LEU A 132 -7.52 -14.32 7.67
C LEU A 132 -6.76 -14.70 8.95
N LYS A 133 -6.70 -13.78 9.94
CA LYS A 133 -5.83 -13.90 11.12
C LYS A 133 -6.01 -15.19 11.92
N CYS A 134 -7.24 -15.66 12.13
CA CYS A 134 -7.47 -16.90 12.88
C CYS A 134 -6.94 -18.13 12.14
N ALA A 135 -7.05 -18.13 10.80
CA ALA A 135 -6.62 -19.23 9.94
C ALA A 135 -5.11 -19.52 10.05
N LYS A 136 -4.30 -18.55 10.51
CA LYS A 136 -2.86 -18.74 10.75
C LYS A 136 -2.56 -19.88 11.71
N CYS A 137 -3.32 -20.01 12.79
CA CYS A 137 -3.02 -20.98 13.86
C CYS A 137 -3.88 -22.24 13.82
N HIS A 138 -5.10 -22.13 13.31
CA HIS A 138 -6.07 -23.22 13.21
C HIS A 138 -7.10 -22.85 12.14
N ASP A 139 -7.91 -23.80 11.67
CA ASP A 139 -9.00 -23.48 10.74
C ASP A 139 -9.88 -22.36 11.30
N HIS A 140 -10.23 -21.41 10.44
CA HIS A 140 -10.98 -20.24 10.86
C HIS A 140 -12.27 -20.65 11.56
N LYS A 141 -12.57 -20.03 12.71
CA LYS A 141 -13.62 -20.52 13.62
C LYS A 141 -15.02 -20.48 13.02
N TYR A 142 -15.29 -19.54 12.11
CA TYR A 142 -16.64 -19.24 11.61
C TYR A 142 -16.74 -19.29 10.09
N ASP A 143 -15.84 -18.59 9.41
CA ASP A 143 -15.72 -18.63 7.94
C ASP A 143 -15.02 -19.92 7.47
N PRO A 144 -15.39 -20.46 6.30
CA PRO A 144 -14.84 -21.70 5.74
C PRO A 144 -13.45 -21.47 5.12
N ILE A 145 -12.51 -20.98 5.92
CA ILE A 145 -11.13 -20.73 5.54
C ILE A 145 -10.25 -21.63 6.40
N SER A 146 -9.68 -22.66 5.78
CA SER A 146 -8.79 -23.58 6.49
C SER A 146 -7.44 -22.92 6.80
N GLN A 147 -6.69 -23.51 7.72
CA GLN A 147 -5.30 -23.12 7.93
C GLN A 147 -4.48 -23.31 6.66
N ARG A 148 -4.75 -24.37 5.90
CA ARG A 148 -4.10 -24.60 4.60
C ARG A 148 -4.36 -23.46 3.63
N ASP A 149 -5.58 -22.93 3.57
CA ASP A 149 -5.94 -21.79 2.71
C ASP A 149 -5.11 -20.55 3.05
N TYR A 150 -4.92 -20.25 4.35
CA TYR A 150 -4.07 -19.13 4.77
C TYR A 150 -2.64 -19.27 4.25
N TYR A 151 -2.01 -20.42 4.44
CA TYR A 151 -0.62 -20.62 4.01
C TYR A 151 -0.48 -20.72 2.49
N SER A 152 -1.47 -21.29 1.80
CA SER A 152 -1.54 -21.29 0.34
C SER A 152 -1.72 -19.88 -0.23
N PHE A 153 -2.53 -19.04 0.41
CA PHE A 153 -2.68 -17.63 0.05
C PHE A 153 -1.39 -16.85 0.30
N ALA A 154 -0.74 -17.04 1.46
CA ALA A 154 0.56 -16.44 1.75
C ALA A 154 1.65 -16.86 0.74
N ALA A 155 1.61 -18.11 0.27
CA ALA A 155 2.54 -18.63 -0.73
C ALA A 155 2.48 -17.89 -2.08
N ILE A 156 1.38 -17.19 -2.40
CA ILE A 156 1.28 -16.33 -3.60
C ILE A 156 2.33 -15.21 -3.57
N PHE A 157 2.63 -14.69 -2.37
CA PHE A 157 3.55 -13.56 -2.20
C PHE A 157 5.00 -13.99 -1.98
N LYS A 158 5.26 -15.29 -1.83
CA LYS A 158 6.53 -15.85 -1.35
C LYS A 158 7.75 -15.40 -2.14
N ALA A 159 7.64 -15.24 -3.46
CA ALA A 159 8.74 -14.75 -4.30
C ALA A 159 9.15 -13.29 -4.02
N ALA A 160 8.21 -12.47 -3.57
CA ALA A 160 8.46 -11.08 -3.19
C ALA A 160 8.69 -10.91 -1.67
N TYR A 161 8.06 -11.78 -0.88
CA TYR A 161 8.03 -11.79 0.59
C TYR A 161 8.64 -13.07 1.16
N ASP A 162 9.86 -13.38 0.77
CA ASP A 162 10.57 -14.52 1.33
C ASP A 162 11.22 -14.16 2.68
N GLU A 163 10.75 -14.77 3.77
CA GLU A 163 11.29 -14.59 5.12
C GLU A 163 12.74 -15.06 5.27
N TYR A 164 13.26 -15.91 4.39
CA TYR A 164 14.67 -16.32 4.36
C TYR A 164 15.53 -15.46 3.43
N ASN A 165 14.93 -14.79 2.46
CA ASN A 165 15.57 -13.80 1.58
C ASN A 165 14.98 -12.40 1.81
N TRP A 166 14.93 -11.98 3.07
CA TRP A 166 14.18 -10.79 3.47
C TRP A 166 14.88 -9.48 3.12
N LEU A 167 14.13 -8.57 2.51
CA LEU A 167 14.58 -7.20 2.25
C LEU A 167 14.36 -6.35 3.49
N THR A 168 15.40 -5.70 4.02
CA THR A 168 15.28 -4.89 5.25
C THR A 168 14.81 -3.46 4.94
N PRO A 169 14.05 -2.81 5.85
CA PRO A 169 13.55 -1.45 5.63
C PRO A 169 14.65 -0.38 5.59
N GLN A 170 15.74 -0.53 6.36
CA GLN A 170 16.92 0.35 6.30
C GLN A 170 18.21 -0.42 6.64
N ALA A 171 19.35 0.14 6.20
CA ALA A 171 20.66 -0.35 6.58
C ALA A 171 21.00 0.14 7.99
N PHE A 172 21.30 -0.78 8.91
CA PHE A 172 22.04 -0.40 10.12
C PHE A 172 23.45 0.04 9.72
N ARG A 173 24.03 1.04 10.38
CA ARG A 173 25.40 1.55 10.10
C ARG A 173 26.49 0.45 10.07
N ASN A 174 26.21 -0.73 10.62
CA ASN A 174 27.14 -1.85 10.76
C ASN A 174 26.69 -3.10 9.97
N GLN A 175 25.68 -3.00 9.09
CA GLN A 175 25.33 -4.13 8.24
C GLN A 175 26.39 -4.33 7.16
N TRP A 176 26.80 -5.59 6.99
CA TRP A 176 27.69 -6.04 5.94
C TRP A 176 27.19 -5.56 4.57
N ALA A 177 28.12 -5.12 3.72
CA ALA A 177 27.87 -4.86 2.31
C ALA A 177 27.24 -6.13 1.69
N GLY A 178 25.94 -6.08 1.38
CA GLY A 178 25.16 -7.24 0.94
C GLY A 178 23.69 -7.26 1.41
N SER A 179 23.29 -6.42 2.38
CA SER A 179 21.86 -6.31 2.74
C SER A 179 21.03 -5.71 1.60
N SER A 180 20.17 -6.54 1.03
CA SER A 180 19.26 -6.13 -0.05
C SER A 180 18.17 -5.22 0.51
N ARG A 181 18.00 -4.05 -0.10
CA ARG A 181 17.09 -2.98 0.34
C ARG A 181 15.71 -3.16 -0.28
N ARG A 182 14.66 -2.62 0.35
CA ARG A 182 13.29 -2.54 -0.21
C ARG A 182 13.09 -1.48 -1.29
N HIS A 183 14.18 -1.08 -1.94
CA HIS A 183 14.17 0.05 -2.85
C HIS A 183 14.67 -0.40 -4.22
N LEU A 184 13.85 -0.14 -5.25
CA LEU A 184 14.26 -0.27 -6.64
C LEU A 184 14.90 1.04 -7.08
N ALA A 185 16.08 0.94 -7.69
CA ALA A 185 16.77 2.07 -8.32
C ALA A 185 16.40 2.09 -9.81
N VAL A 186 15.25 2.68 -10.12
CA VAL A 186 14.69 2.76 -11.48
C VAL A 186 14.40 4.22 -11.78
N ALA A 187 14.80 4.67 -12.96
CA ALA A 187 14.60 6.03 -13.44
C ALA A 187 14.45 6.02 -14.96
N LEU A 188 13.91 7.12 -15.50
CA LEU A 188 13.81 7.33 -16.94
C LEU A 188 15.22 7.32 -17.58
N PRO A 189 15.38 6.85 -18.83
CA PRO A 189 16.67 6.79 -19.52
C PRO A 189 17.44 8.11 -19.49
N ALA A 190 16.76 9.24 -19.72
CA ALA A 190 17.35 10.57 -19.68
C ALA A 190 17.85 10.96 -18.28
N GLU A 191 17.09 10.64 -17.22
CA GLU A 191 17.49 10.92 -15.84
C GLU A 191 18.66 10.04 -15.41
N ARG A 192 18.61 8.75 -15.78
CA ARG A 192 19.70 7.81 -15.54
C ARG A 192 20.99 8.29 -16.20
N LYS A 193 20.94 8.63 -17.48
CA LYS A 193 22.10 9.17 -18.22
C LYS A 193 22.64 10.43 -17.56
N ALA A 194 21.78 11.35 -17.13
CA ALA A 194 22.21 12.57 -16.44
C ALA A 194 22.91 12.28 -15.09
N VAL A 195 22.46 11.25 -14.35
CA VAL A 195 23.12 10.78 -13.12
C VAL A 195 24.47 10.13 -13.43
N GLU A 196 24.54 9.28 -14.46
CA GLU A 196 25.76 8.61 -14.90
C GLU A 196 26.80 9.64 -15.37
N ASP A 197 26.45 10.55 -16.29
CA ASP A 197 27.33 11.61 -16.79
C ASP A 197 27.89 12.49 -15.66
N HIS A 198 27.06 12.83 -14.67
CA HIS A 198 27.48 13.59 -13.49
C HIS A 198 28.46 12.80 -12.62
N ASN A 199 28.17 11.52 -12.39
CA ASN A 199 28.99 10.66 -11.55
C ASN A 199 30.33 10.30 -12.21
N THR A 200 30.37 10.11 -13.53
CA THR A 200 31.60 9.86 -14.29
C THR A 200 32.59 11.02 -14.16
N LYS A 201 32.12 12.27 -14.16
CA LYS A 201 32.96 13.45 -13.91
C LYS A 201 33.57 13.43 -12.52
N ILE A 202 32.76 13.12 -11.50
CA ILE A 202 33.24 12.99 -10.11
C ILE A 202 34.23 11.83 -9.99
N ASP A 203 33.99 10.70 -10.65
CA ASP A 203 34.88 9.54 -10.60
C ASP A 203 36.24 9.83 -11.27
N ALA A 204 36.25 10.63 -12.34
CA ALA A 204 37.48 11.11 -12.96
C ALA A 204 38.32 11.99 -12.01
N GLU A 205 37.68 12.83 -11.19
CA GLU A 205 38.34 13.63 -10.14
C GLU A 205 38.77 12.78 -8.93
N LEU A 206 37.98 11.78 -8.55
CA LEU A 206 38.24 10.90 -7.41
C LEU A 206 39.42 9.96 -7.66
N LYS A 207 39.51 9.37 -8.86
CA LYS A 207 40.53 8.35 -9.18
C LYS A 207 41.96 8.75 -8.80
N PRO A 208 42.50 9.94 -9.20
CA PRO A 208 43.85 10.33 -8.80
C PRO A 208 43.97 10.58 -7.29
N MET A 209 42.93 11.13 -6.64
CA MET A 209 42.91 11.35 -5.19
C MET A 209 42.92 10.04 -4.40
N GLU A 210 42.18 9.03 -4.84
CA GLU A 210 42.14 7.71 -4.21
C GLU A 210 43.47 6.97 -4.35
N GLU A 211 44.16 7.10 -5.48
CA GLU A 211 45.52 6.56 -5.64
C GLU A 211 46.53 7.28 -4.73
N GLN A 212 46.47 8.62 -4.65
CA GLN A 212 47.29 9.40 -3.70
C GLN A 212 47.00 9.02 -2.24
N PHE A 213 45.74 8.70 -1.91
CA PHE A 213 45.34 8.32 -0.57
C PHE A 213 45.95 6.99 -0.09
N LYS A 214 46.32 6.09 -1.01
CA LYS A 214 46.99 4.82 -0.68
C LYS A 214 48.44 5.04 -0.21
N THR A 215 49.10 6.08 -0.69
CA THR A 215 50.54 6.32 -0.47
C THR A 215 50.82 7.39 0.58
N ILE A 216 49.97 8.41 0.69
CA ILE A 216 50.11 9.52 1.65
C ILE A 216 49.89 9.05 3.10
N LYS A 217 50.70 9.58 4.03
CA LYS A 217 50.63 9.33 5.49
C LYS A 217 50.52 10.64 6.26
N GLY A 218 50.25 10.55 7.57
CA GLY A 218 50.21 11.73 8.46
C GLY A 218 48.98 12.63 8.25
N LYS A 219 49.11 13.92 8.57
CA LYS A 219 48.00 14.91 8.56
C LYS A 219 47.39 15.11 7.16
N GLU A 220 48.21 15.09 6.11
CA GLU A 220 47.78 15.23 4.71
C GLU A 220 46.81 14.12 4.28
N ARG A 221 46.96 12.92 4.84
CA ARG A 221 46.02 11.80 4.61
C ARG A 221 44.61 12.14 5.10
N GLY A 222 44.51 12.80 6.25
CA GLY A 222 43.22 13.20 6.84
C GLY A 222 42.52 14.28 6.01
N GLU A 223 43.27 15.24 5.48
CA GLU A 223 42.74 16.28 4.59
C GLU A 223 42.30 15.71 3.24
N LEU A 224 43.10 14.82 2.65
CA LEU A 224 42.75 14.12 1.43
C LEU A 224 41.50 13.25 1.62
N LYS A 225 41.38 12.57 2.77
CA LYS A 225 40.15 11.83 3.13
C LYS A 225 38.92 12.74 3.13
N LYS A 226 39.00 13.91 3.77
CA LYS A 226 37.89 14.87 3.79
C LYS A 226 37.51 15.34 2.39
N LYS A 227 38.48 15.59 1.51
CA LYS A 227 38.23 15.96 0.11
C LYS A 227 37.56 14.82 -0.67
N ILE A 228 38.05 13.58 -0.52
CA ILE A 228 37.45 12.38 -1.12
C ILE A 228 36.01 12.21 -0.63
N ASP A 229 35.78 12.27 0.68
CA ASP A 229 34.46 12.09 1.27
C ASP A 229 33.49 13.21 0.82
N ALA A 230 33.98 14.46 0.70
CA ALA A 230 33.20 15.58 0.17
C ALA A 230 32.86 15.43 -1.32
N LEU A 231 33.78 14.93 -2.15
CA LEU A 231 33.51 14.63 -3.56
C LEU A 231 32.54 13.45 -3.71
N LYS A 232 32.72 12.38 -2.93
CA LYS A 232 31.77 11.25 -2.89
C LYS A 232 30.37 11.70 -2.50
N ALA A 233 30.23 12.63 -1.56
CA ALA A 233 28.95 13.21 -1.16
C ALA A 233 28.25 14.02 -2.27
N LYS A 234 28.97 14.45 -3.32
CA LYS A 234 28.39 15.13 -4.48
C LYS A 234 27.86 14.17 -5.55
N LYS A 235 28.12 12.85 -5.43
CA LYS A 235 27.57 11.86 -6.37
C LYS A 235 26.05 11.83 -6.25
N LYS A 236 25.37 11.74 -7.39
CA LYS A 236 23.92 11.60 -7.45
C LYS A 236 23.58 10.11 -7.41
N SER A 237 22.52 9.77 -6.69
CA SER A 237 21.93 8.43 -6.74
C SER A 237 20.78 8.42 -7.73
N ILE A 238 20.59 7.29 -8.42
CA ILE A 238 19.35 7.02 -9.15
C ILE A 238 18.17 7.12 -8.15
N PRO A 239 17.06 7.77 -8.52
CA PRO A 239 15.84 7.77 -7.74
C PRO A 239 15.47 6.38 -7.25
N LEU A 240 15.07 6.32 -5.98
CA LEU A 240 14.62 5.09 -5.35
C LEU A 240 13.09 5.07 -5.25
N ILE A 241 12.54 3.88 -5.45
CA ILE A 241 11.12 3.55 -5.29
C ILE A 241 11.00 2.50 -4.19
N ARG A 242 10.22 2.77 -3.14
CA ARG A 242 9.86 1.77 -2.14
C ARG A 242 8.78 0.88 -2.75
N ALA A 243 9.16 -0.32 -3.18
CA ALA A 243 8.31 -1.24 -3.92
C ALA A 243 8.37 -2.65 -3.30
N LEU A 244 7.34 -3.44 -3.59
CA LEU A 244 7.42 -4.90 -3.53
C LEU A 244 7.54 -5.43 -4.96
N TRP A 245 8.43 -6.40 -5.19
CA TRP A 245 8.59 -7.00 -6.50
C TRP A 245 8.90 -8.48 -6.40
N ASP A 246 8.48 -9.23 -7.42
CA ASP A 246 8.74 -10.64 -7.58
C ASP A 246 10.22 -10.85 -7.93
N ARG A 247 10.85 -11.83 -7.28
CA ARG A 247 12.27 -12.16 -7.46
C ARG A 247 12.49 -13.56 -8.03
N GLY A 248 11.43 -14.19 -8.53
CA GLY A 248 11.45 -15.52 -9.13
C GLY A 248 11.48 -16.62 -8.08
N GLU A 249 12.62 -17.29 -7.96
CA GLU A 249 12.77 -18.42 -7.06
C GLU A 249 12.59 -18.02 -5.58
N SER A 250 11.88 -18.86 -4.84
CA SER A 250 11.56 -18.63 -3.44
C SER A 250 11.66 -19.92 -2.64
N SER A 251 11.92 -19.80 -1.35
CA SER A 251 11.86 -20.93 -0.44
C SER A 251 10.44 -21.55 -0.38
N PRO A 252 10.31 -22.85 -0.01
CA PRO A 252 9.01 -23.50 0.12
C PRO A 252 8.16 -22.91 1.26
N THR A 253 6.84 -22.99 1.13
CA THR A 253 5.89 -22.61 2.18
C THR A 253 5.28 -23.85 2.83
N TYR A 254 5.40 -23.96 4.14
CA TYR A 254 4.79 -25.01 4.95
C TYR A 254 3.68 -24.44 5.82
N VAL A 255 2.64 -25.22 6.08
CA VAL A 255 1.68 -24.90 7.14
C VAL A 255 2.42 -24.89 8.48
N SER A 256 2.41 -23.78 9.21
CA SER A 256 3.00 -23.76 10.55
C SER A 256 2.00 -24.31 11.57
N LEU A 257 2.31 -25.43 12.20
CA LEU A 257 1.40 -26.07 13.16
C LEU A 257 1.15 -25.14 14.35
N ARG A 258 -0.12 -24.86 14.65
CA ARG A 258 -0.54 -23.88 15.66
C ARG A 258 0.05 -22.47 15.44
N GLY A 259 0.42 -22.14 14.20
CA GLY A 259 1.03 -20.86 13.85
C GLY A 259 2.50 -20.74 14.26
N ASN A 260 3.16 -21.81 14.70
CA ASN A 260 4.56 -21.80 15.11
C ASN A 260 5.51 -22.12 13.94
N PRO A 261 6.30 -21.16 13.43
CA PRO A 261 7.21 -21.38 12.30
C PRO A 261 8.27 -22.46 12.55
N GLY A 262 8.65 -22.70 13.82
CA GLY A 262 9.57 -23.77 14.21
C GLY A 262 8.95 -25.17 14.20
N SER A 263 7.68 -25.30 13.82
CA SER A 263 6.96 -26.57 13.73
C SER A 263 6.28 -26.69 12.36
N PRO A 264 7.05 -26.95 11.28
CA PRO A 264 6.50 -27.06 9.95
C PRO A 264 5.64 -28.33 9.82
N GLY A 265 4.45 -28.14 9.26
CA GLY A 265 3.53 -29.18 8.83
C GLY A 265 3.63 -29.44 7.33
N PRO A 266 2.52 -29.80 6.65
CA PRO A 266 2.52 -30.10 5.23
C PRO A 266 3.00 -28.93 4.35
N LEU A 267 3.70 -29.28 3.25
CA LEU A 267 4.05 -28.36 2.18
C LEU A 267 2.78 -27.89 1.45
N VAL A 268 2.71 -26.60 1.14
CA VAL A 268 1.62 -26.01 0.35
C VAL A 268 2.17 -25.27 -0.87
N LYS A 269 1.31 -25.13 -1.88
CA LYS A 269 1.56 -24.31 -3.06
C LYS A 269 0.67 -23.07 -3.02
N ALA A 270 1.05 -22.05 -3.80
CA ALA A 270 0.22 -20.88 -4.04
C ALA A 270 -1.18 -21.30 -4.51
N ALA A 271 -2.21 -20.86 -3.79
CA ALA A 271 -3.61 -21.07 -4.17
C ALA A 271 -4.52 -20.04 -3.51
N LEU A 272 -5.68 -19.82 -4.12
CA LEU A 272 -6.77 -19.05 -3.53
C LEU A 272 -7.46 -19.88 -2.44
N PRO A 273 -8.13 -19.25 -1.45
CA PRO A 273 -8.95 -19.99 -0.49
C PRO A 273 -10.02 -20.82 -1.19
N ALA A 274 -10.15 -22.09 -0.81
CA ALA A 274 -11.01 -23.06 -1.50
C ALA A 274 -12.48 -22.64 -1.58
N VAL A 275 -12.97 -21.84 -0.62
CA VAL A 275 -14.34 -21.28 -0.63
C VAL A 275 -14.66 -20.46 -1.89
N PHE A 276 -13.66 -19.84 -2.53
CA PHE A 276 -13.88 -19.00 -3.70
C PHE A 276 -13.71 -19.73 -5.03
N SER A 277 -12.88 -20.78 -5.06
CA SER A 277 -12.59 -21.51 -6.30
C SER A 277 -11.98 -22.86 -6.00
N GLU A 278 -12.56 -23.89 -6.60
CA GLU A 278 -11.98 -25.24 -6.67
C GLU A 278 -11.03 -25.41 -7.87
N LYS A 279 -10.99 -24.43 -8.79
CA LYS A 279 -10.11 -24.47 -9.95
C LYS A 279 -8.65 -24.36 -9.51
N PRO A 280 -7.73 -25.12 -10.15
CA PRO A 280 -6.30 -24.99 -9.89
C PRO A 280 -5.84 -23.55 -10.11
N PHE A 281 -5.13 -23.00 -9.13
CA PHE A 281 -4.49 -21.70 -9.25
C PHE A 281 -3.38 -21.77 -10.31
N LYS A 282 -3.44 -20.87 -11.28
CA LYS A 282 -2.48 -20.78 -12.38
C LYS A 282 -1.83 -19.40 -12.35
N PRO A 283 -0.49 -19.32 -12.34
CA PRO A 283 0.18 -18.04 -12.48
C PRO A 283 -0.19 -17.36 -13.81
N ALA A 284 -0.26 -16.04 -13.81
CA ALA A 284 -0.55 -15.25 -15.01
C ALA A 284 0.72 -15.08 -15.86
N ALA A 285 0.53 -14.78 -17.14
CA ALA A 285 1.63 -14.35 -18.01
C ALA A 285 2.15 -12.99 -17.54
N VAL A 286 3.48 -12.90 -17.36
CA VAL A 286 4.17 -11.70 -16.86
C VAL A 286 4.95 -11.00 -17.97
N VAL A 287 5.27 -9.73 -17.75
CA VAL A 287 6.19 -8.96 -18.61
C VAL A 287 7.58 -8.91 -17.95
N GLY A 288 8.62 -9.19 -18.72
CA GLY A 288 10.00 -9.30 -18.23
C GLY A 288 10.35 -10.68 -17.65
N GLY A 289 11.63 -10.88 -17.33
CA GLY A 289 12.15 -12.14 -16.80
C GLY A 289 12.10 -12.27 -15.28
N ASN A 290 12.28 -13.49 -14.78
CA ASN A 290 12.46 -13.83 -13.36
C ASN A 290 11.29 -13.42 -12.42
N LYS A 291 10.05 -13.69 -12.84
CA LYS A 291 8.84 -13.44 -12.05
C LYS A 291 7.92 -14.65 -12.10
N THR A 292 7.18 -14.90 -11.01
CA THR A 292 6.34 -16.10 -10.90
C THR A 292 4.98 -15.94 -11.57
N GLY A 293 4.41 -14.73 -11.61
CA GLY A 293 3.05 -14.49 -12.09
C GLY A 293 1.95 -14.78 -11.06
N ASN A 294 2.33 -15.17 -9.85
CA ASN A 294 1.38 -15.52 -8.79
C ASN A 294 0.60 -14.29 -8.32
N ARG A 295 1.27 -13.17 -8.04
CA ARG A 295 0.56 -11.96 -7.58
C ARG A 295 -0.29 -11.38 -8.69
N LEU A 296 0.15 -11.41 -9.95
CA LEU A 296 -0.67 -10.96 -11.07
C LEU A 296 -1.94 -11.81 -11.24
N ALA A 297 -1.84 -13.13 -11.11
CA ALA A 297 -3.01 -14.02 -11.13
C ALA A 297 -3.99 -13.70 -9.99
N LEU A 298 -3.47 -13.48 -8.77
CA LEU A 298 -4.29 -13.05 -7.64
C LEU A 298 -4.97 -11.70 -7.91
N ALA A 299 -4.22 -10.74 -8.43
CA ALA A 299 -4.70 -9.39 -8.68
C ALA A 299 -5.82 -9.37 -9.73
N GLN A 300 -5.66 -10.13 -10.81
CA GLN A 300 -6.70 -10.31 -11.83
C GLN A 300 -7.94 -11.00 -11.27
N TRP A 301 -7.78 -11.97 -10.36
CA TRP A 301 -8.93 -12.60 -9.69
C TRP A 301 -9.64 -11.64 -8.72
N ILE A 302 -8.92 -10.85 -7.92
CA ILE A 302 -9.51 -9.84 -7.04
C ILE A 302 -10.26 -8.77 -7.83
N ALA A 303 -9.70 -8.34 -8.96
CA ALA A 303 -10.22 -7.28 -9.81
C ALA A 303 -11.26 -7.78 -10.84
N SER A 304 -11.58 -9.07 -10.86
CA SER A 304 -12.55 -9.64 -11.79
C SER A 304 -13.97 -9.10 -11.50
N PRO A 305 -14.75 -8.76 -12.54
CA PRO A 305 -16.17 -8.41 -12.42
C PRO A 305 -17.02 -9.44 -11.67
N GLU A 306 -16.61 -10.71 -11.74
CA GLU A 306 -17.27 -11.85 -11.11
C GLU A 306 -16.86 -12.06 -9.64
N HIS A 307 -15.86 -11.34 -9.15
CA HIS A 307 -15.41 -11.49 -7.78
C HIS A 307 -16.50 -10.99 -6.80
N PRO A 308 -16.94 -11.81 -5.84
CA PRO A 308 -18.13 -11.50 -5.05
C PRO A 308 -17.95 -10.33 -4.08
N LEU A 309 -16.73 -10.03 -3.60
CA LEU A 309 -16.57 -9.10 -2.47
C LEU A 309 -15.99 -7.74 -2.85
N THR A 310 -14.97 -7.68 -3.71
CA THR A 310 -14.22 -6.47 -4.09
C THR A 310 -15.09 -5.23 -4.33
N ALA A 311 -16.05 -5.30 -5.26
CA ALA A 311 -16.92 -4.16 -5.56
C ALA A 311 -17.81 -3.78 -4.36
N ARG A 312 -18.36 -4.77 -3.64
CA ARG A 312 -19.20 -4.54 -2.45
C ARG A 312 -18.41 -3.85 -1.33
N VAL A 313 -17.17 -4.28 -1.08
CA VAL A 313 -16.30 -3.72 -0.05
C VAL A 313 -15.96 -2.27 -0.37
N TRP A 314 -15.57 -1.99 -1.63
CA TRP A 314 -15.25 -0.61 -2.02
C TRP A 314 -16.47 0.32 -1.95
N VAL A 315 -17.61 -0.12 -2.49
CA VAL A 315 -18.88 0.61 -2.39
C VAL A 315 -19.23 0.90 -0.93
N ASN A 316 -19.09 -0.09 -0.05
CA ASN A 316 -19.41 0.06 1.36
C ASN A 316 -18.49 1.06 2.08
N ARG A 317 -17.20 1.10 1.72
CA ARG A 317 -16.25 2.11 2.24
C ARG A 317 -16.62 3.51 1.75
N VAL A 318 -16.87 3.68 0.45
CA VAL A 318 -17.31 4.96 -0.12
C VAL A 318 -18.60 5.43 0.55
N TRP A 319 -19.57 4.53 0.74
CA TRP A 319 -20.81 4.80 1.44
C TRP A 319 -20.57 5.27 2.88
N LYS A 320 -19.71 4.56 3.63
CA LYS A 320 -19.35 4.92 5.00
C LYS A 320 -18.82 6.35 5.10
N HIS A 321 -18.02 6.81 4.14
CA HIS A 321 -17.46 8.16 4.19
C HIS A 321 -18.48 9.26 3.87
N HIS A 322 -19.57 8.93 3.17
CA HIS A 322 -20.69 9.86 2.93
C HIS A 322 -21.72 9.87 4.06
N PHE A 323 -22.07 8.69 4.61
CA PHE A 323 -23.15 8.53 5.59
C PHE A 323 -22.65 8.31 7.03
N GLY A 324 -21.34 8.27 7.26
CA GLY A 324 -20.73 8.00 8.58
C GLY A 324 -20.76 6.54 9.03
N ARG A 325 -21.55 5.69 8.37
CA ARG A 325 -21.69 4.25 8.62
C ARG A 325 -21.81 3.51 7.29
N GLY A 326 -21.09 2.40 7.14
CA GLY A 326 -21.25 1.52 5.98
C GLY A 326 -22.62 0.83 5.98
N ILE A 327 -23.08 0.40 4.81
CA ILE A 327 -24.24 -0.52 4.70
C ILE A 327 -23.96 -1.79 5.52
N VAL A 328 -22.73 -2.30 5.42
CA VAL A 328 -22.11 -3.25 6.36
C VAL A 328 -21.23 -2.44 7.31
N SER A 329 -21.54 -2.44 8.61
CA SER A 329 -20.80 -1.60 9.57
C SER A 329 -19.40 -2.14 9.89
N SER A 330 -19.15 -3.43 9.71
CA SER A 330 -17.83 -4.05 9.81
C SER A 330 -17.10 -3.96 8.48
N LEU A 331 -16.45 -2.81 8.22
CA LEU A 331 -15.87 -2.48 6.91
C LEU A 331 -14.87 -3.54 6.39
N ASP A 332 -14.14 -4.18 7.30
CA ASP A 332 -13.07 -5.14 6.97
C ASP A 332 -13.52 -6.60 7.16
N ASN A 333 -14.80 -6.85 7.48
CA ASN A 333 -15.32 -8.20 7.72
C ASN A 333 -16.75 -8.36 7.21
N PHE A 334 -16.89 -9.01 6.06
CA PHE A 334 -18.13 -9.42 5.40
C PHE A 334 -18.43 -10.91 5.64
N GLY A 335 -17.60 -11.59 6.45
CA GLY A 335 -17.79 -12.98 6.84
C GLY A 335 -18.90 -13.15 7.87
N LYS A 336 -19.05 -14.37 8.40
CA LYS A 336 -20.16 -14.80 9.26
C LYS A 336 -20.29 -14.03 10.58
N ILE A 337 -19.18 -13.49 11.09
CA ILE A 337 -19.14 -12.66 12.31
C ILE A 337 -19.13 -11.16 12.02
N GLY A 338 -19.10 -10.78 10.73
CA GLY A 338 -19.35 -9.41 10.30
C GLY A 338 -20.80 -8.99 10.55
N ALA A 339 -21.04 -7.69 10.56
CA ALA A 339 -22.39 -7.16 10.59
C ALA A 339 -23.12 -7.47 9.27
N PRO A 340 -24.39 -7.88 9.31
CA PRO A 340 -25.18 -8.01 8.09
C PRO A 340 -25.39 -6.63 7.44
N PRO A 341 -25.54 -6.57 6.11
CA PRO A 341 -25.88 -5.32 5.42
C PRO A 341 -27.26 -4.84 5.86
N THR A 342 -27.40 -3.55 6.16
CA THR A 342 -28.71 -2.94 6.45
C THR A 342 -29.61 -2.92 5.21
N HIS A 343 -29.01 -2.81 4.03
CA HIS A 343 -29.69 -2.77 2.73
C HIS A 343 -28.98 -3.69 1.72
N PRO A 344 -29.16 -5.02 1.80
CA PRO A 344 -28.45 -5.98 0.95
C PRO A 344 -28.67 -5.73 -0.55
N ALA A 345 -29.92 -5.53 -0.98
CA ALA A 345 -30.24 -5.29 -2.38
C ALA A 345 -29.61 -4.00 -2.93
N LEU A 346 -29.50 -2.95 -2.10
CA LEU A 346 -28.85 -1.71 -2.49
C LEU A 346 -27.33 -1.89 -2.64
N LEU A 347 -26.69 -2.60 -1.72
CA LEU A 347 -25.27 -2.90 -1.79
C LEU A 347 -24.94 -3.69 -3.07
N ASP A 348 -25.73 -4.72 -3.37
CA ASP A 348 -25.57 -5.52 -4.58
C ASP A 348 -25.82 -4.71 -5.85
N TRP A 349 -26.82 -3.83 -5.84
CA TRP A 349 -27.09 -2.95 -6.97
C TRP A 349 -25.95 -1.95 -7.20
N LEU A 350 -25.47 -1.27 -6.16
CA LEU A 350 -24.34 -0.33 -6.26
C LEU A 350 -23.03 -1.02 -6.69
N ALA A 351 -22.79 -2.24 -6.22
CA ALA A 351 -21.62 -3.02 -6.62
C ALA A 351 -21.64 -3.35 -8.11
N ARG A 352 -22.80 -3.79 -8.64
CA ARG A 352 -22.97 -4.03 -10.08
C ARG A 352 -22.86 -2.75 -10.89
N GLU A 353 -23.54 -1.69 -10.44
CA GLU A 353 -23.51 -0.36 -11.08
C GLU A 353 -22.07 0.14 -11.22
N MET A 354 -21.24 -0.04 -10.20
CA MET A 354 -19.82 0.32 -10.26
C MET A 354 -19.07 -0.47 -11.33
N VAL A 355 -19.24 -1.79 -11.38
CA VAL A 355 -18.58 -2.67 -12.36
C VAL A 355 -19.02 -2.34 -13.78
N GLU A 356 -20.33 -2.16 -14.01
CA GLU A 356 -20.92 -1.80 -15.30
C GLU A 356 -20.46 -0.41 -15.77
N ASN A 357 -20.14 0.49 -14.85
CA ASN A 357 -19.60 1.83 -15.15
C ASN A 357 -18.07 1.89 -15.04
N ARG A 358 -17.39 0.83 -15.50
CA ARG A 358 -15.92 0.76 -15.65
C ARG A 358 -15.18 1.04 -14.34
N TRP A 359 -15.74 0.58 -13.22
CA TRP A 359 -15.13 0.70 -11.89
C TRP A 359 -14.82 2.15 -11.47
N SER A 360 -15.55 3.14 -12.00
CA SER A 360 -15.33 4.57 -11.70
C SER A 360 -15.80 4.93 -10.29
N THR A 361 -14.88 5.46 -9.48
CA THR A 361 -15.20 5.92 -8.11
C THR A 361 -15.90 7.28 -8.15
N LYS A 362 -15.53 8.17 -9.08
CA LYS A 362 -16.23 9.46 -9.25
C LYS A 362 -17.67 9.26 -9.73
N HIS A 363 -17.95 8.26 -10.57
CA HIS A 363 -19.32 7.87 -10.92
C HIS A 363 -20.12 7.51 -9.68
N LEU A 364 -19.58 6.61 -8.85
CA LEU A 364 -20.23 6.19 -7.60
C LEU A 364 -20.51 7.38 -6.66
N HIS A 365 -19.57 8.31 -6.50
CA HIS A 365 -19.81 9.52 -5.72
C HIS A 365 -20.93 10.39 -6.31
N ARG A 366 -20.95 10.58 -7.63
CA ARG A 366 -21.98 11.39 -8.28
C ARG A 366 -23.36 10.77 -8.04
N LEU A 367 -23.46 9.46 -8.21
CA LEU A 367 -24.69 8.71 -7.95
C LEU A 367 -25.16 8.87 -6.50
N ILE A 368 -24.27 8.65 -5.53
CA ILE A 368 -24.60 8.81 -4.10
C ILE A 368 -25.02 10.25 -3.79
N CYS A 369 -24.20 11.25 -4.16
CA CYS A 369 -24.43 12.65 -3.79
C CYS A 369 -25.66 13.27 -4.46
N THR A 370 -26.17 12.68 -5.54
CA THR A 370 -27.39 13.14 -6.23
C THR A 370 -28.64 12.33 -5.86
N SER A 371 -28.47 11.24 -5.10
CA SER A 371 -29.58 10.43 -4.60
C SER A 371 -30.53 11.23 -3.70
N ALA A 372 -31.77 10.75 -3.57
CA ALA A 372 -32.70 11.29 -2.56
C ALA A 372 -32.13 11.10 -1.15
N ALA A 373 -31.53 9.93 -0.87
CA ALA A 373 -31.01 9.57 0.43
C ALA A 373 -29.95 10.55 0.97
N TYR A 374 -29.00 10.97 0.11
CA TYR A 374 -27.95 11.93 0.48
C TYR A 374 -28.48 13.35 0.65
N ARG A 375 -29.53 13.72 -0.09
CA ARG A 375 -30.10 15.08 -0.08
C ARG A 375 -31.14 15.30 1.01
N GLN A 376 -31.38 14.33 1.88
CA GLN A 376 -32.30 14.46 3.00
C GLN A 376 -31.83 15.52 4.01
N SER A 377 -32.77 16.07 4.76
CA SER A 377 -32.45 16.90 5.93
C SER A 377 -31.88 16.04 7.06
N SER A 378 -31.02 16.63 7.90
CA SER A 378 -30.58 16.01 9.16
C SER A 378 -31.54 16.25 10.33
N LEU A 379 -32.63 17.00 10.11
CA LEU A 379 -33.63 17.29 11.15
C LEU A 379 -34.27 15.99 11.65
N LYS A 380 -34.19 15.74 12.96
CA LYS A 380 -34.81 14.58 13.61
C LYS A 380 -36.26 14.91 13.95
N THR A 381 -37.20 14.46 13.11
CA THR A 381 -38.64 14.55 13.36
C THR A 381 -39.08 13.53 14.41
N GLU A 382 -40.25 13.72 15.01
CA GLU A 382 -40.81 12.78 15.99
C GLU A 382 -41.03 11.39 15.37
N THR A 383 -41.58 11.32 14.15
CA THR A 383 -41.76 10.07 13.42
C THR A 383 -40.43 9.36 13.16
N ALA A 384 -39.39 10.07 12.73
CA ALA A 384 -38.06 9.48 12.52
C ALA A 384 -37.43 9.01 13.84
N ALA A 385 -37.67 9.74 14.94
CA ALA A 385 -37.20 9.34 16.26
C ALA A 385 -37.86 8.05 16.76
N GLN A 386 -39.13 7.82 16.42
CA GLN A 386 -39.90 6.64 16.83
C GLN A 386 -39.62 5.41 15.94
N LEU A 387 -39.63 5.58 14.61
CA LEU A 387 -39.53 4.46 13.66
C LEU A 387 -38.09 4.08 13.31
N ASP A 388 -37.15 5.02 13.39
CA ASP A 388 -35.75 4.81 13.02
C ASP A 388 -34.79 5.60 13.96
N PRO A 389 -34.82 5.29 15.27
CA PRO A 389 -34.07 6.03 16.28
C PRO A 389 -32.57 6.08 15.97
N GLU A 390 -32.02 4.94 15.55
CA GLU A 390 -30.60 4.72 15.22
C GLU A 390 -30.22 5.17 13.79
N ASN A 391 -31.19 5.64 13.00
CA ASN A 391 -31.02 6.07 11.61
C ASN A 391 -30.48 4.98 10.66
N TYR A 392 -30.81 3.71 10.92
CA TYR A 392 -30.38 2.59 10.08
C TYR A 392 -31.09 2.56 8.74
N LEU A 393 -32.35 2.99 8.69
CA LEU A 393 -33.14 3.08 7.46
C LEU A 393 -32.86 4.37 6.68
N LEU A 394 -31.96 5.21 7.20
CA LEU A 394 -31.63 6.52 6.64
C LEU A 394 -32.88 7.38 6.46
N SER A 395 -33.75 7.41 7.47
CA SER A 395 -34.91 8.32 7.52
C SER A 395 -34.54 9.82 7.52
N ARG A 396 -33.26 10.13 7.74
CA ARG A 396 -32.65 11.46 7.71
C ARG A 396 -31.17 11.37 7.33
N MET A 397 -30.59 12.48 6.87
CA MET A 397 -29.14 12.53 6.63
C MET A 397 -28.38 12.49 7.97
N PRO A 398 -27.46 11.54 8.20
CA PRO A 398 -26.69 11.48 9.44
C PRO A 398 -25.88 12.76 9.67
N MET A 399 -25.95 13.31 10.89
CA MET A 399 -25.02 14.37 11.28
C MET A 399 -23.62 13.78 11.42
N ARG A 400 -22.64 14.41 10.76
CA ARG A 400 -21.22 14.01 10.88
C ARG A 400 -20.46 15.01 11.73
N ARG A 401 -19.53 14.51 12.52
CA ARG A 401 -18.48 15.35 13.12
C ARG A 401 -17.48 15.75 12.03
N LEU A 402 -16.84 16.90 12.22
CA LEU A 402 -15.68 17.26 11.41
C LEU A 402 -14.49 16.40 11.86
N ASP A 403 -13.73 15.91 10.89
CA ASP A 403 -12.49 15.19 11.15
C ASP A 403 -11.41 16.17 11.67
N ALA A 404 -10.36 15.64 12.31
CA ALA A 404 -9.25 16.46 12.80
C ALA A 404 -8.57 17.23 11.66
N GLU A 405 -8.42 16.61 10.49
CA GLU A 405 -7.86 17.24 9.30
C GLU A 405 -8.76 18.36 8.77
N GLU A 406 -10.08 18.19 8.76
CA GLU A 406 -11.00 19.25 8.32
C GLU A 406 -10.95 20.47 9.23
N LEU A 407 -10.82 20.25 10.55
CA LEU A 407 -10.65 21.32 11.53
C LEU A 407 -9.30 22.02 11.35
N HIS A 408 -8.21 21.26 11.23
CA HIS A 408 -6.87 21.80 11.05
C HIS A 408 -6.73 22.59 9.74
N ASP A 409 -7.15 22.00 8.61
CA ASP A 409 -7.08 22.64 7.30
C ASP A 409 -8.00 23.86 7.24
N GLY A 410 -9.16 23.83 7.90
CA GLY A 410 -10.03 24.99 8.06
C GLY A 410 -9.36 26.16 8.77
N LEU A 411 -8.68 25.90 9.89
CA LEU A 411 -7.93 26.94 10.63
C LEU A 411 -6.78 27.52 9.81
N ILE A 412 -6.03 26.67 9.12
CA ILE A 412 -4.92 27.09 8.27
C ILE A 412 -5.42 27.86 7.04
N ALA A 413 -6.55 27.47 6.47
CA ALA A 413 -7.19 28.18 5.36
C ALA A 413 -7.67 29.58 5.78
N ILE A 414 -8.36 29.70 6.92
CA ILE A 414 -8.85 30.98 7.46
C ILE A 414 -7.70 31.96 7.72
N THR A 415 -6.55 31.44 8.17
CA THR A 415 -5.36 32.25 8.45
C THR A 415 -4.52 32.57 7.22
N GLY A 416 -4.93 32.12 6.02
CA GLY A 416 -4.20 32.35 4.77
C GLY A 416 -2.88 31.57 4.66
N ARG A 417 -2.71 30.52 5.47
CA ARG A 417 -1.46 29.72 5.55
C ARG A 417 -1.56 28.38 4.80
N LEU A 418 -2.71 28.07 4.19
CA LEU A 418 -2.90 26.82 3.49
C LEU A 418 -1.98 26.75 2.27
N ASN A 419 -1.15 25.71 2.23
CA ASN A 419 -0.33 25.41 1.08
C ASN A 419 -1.07 24.43 0.16
N PRO A 420 -1.57 24.86 -1.02
CA PRO A 420 -2.31 23.98 -1.93
C PRO A 420 -1.39 23.08 -2.75
N ARG A 421 -0.06 23.16 -2.58
CA ARG A 421 0.89 22.33 -3.32
C ARG A 421 0.64 20.87 -3.01
N GLN A 422 0.45 20.09 -4.08
CA GLN A 422 0.27 18.65 -3.98
C GLN A 422 1.58 17.91 -4.24
N GLY A 423 1.71 16.77 -3.57
CA GLY A 423 2.79 15.82 -3.75
C GLY A 423 4.16 16.27 -3.24
N GLY A 424 5.15 15.41 -3.47
CA GLY A 424 6.53 15.62 -3.06
C GLY A 424 6.87 15.03 -1.69
N LYS A 425 8.08 15.31 -1.20
CA LYS A 425 8.53 14.77 0.10
C LYS A 425 7.66 15.31 1.25
N PRO A 426 7.45 14.52 2.32
CA PRO A 426 6.73 14.99 3.49
C PRO A 426 7.51 16.11 4.19
N ASP A 427 6.82 16.89 5.00
CA ASP A 427 7.47 17.86 5.87
C ASP A 427 8.39 17.15 6.86
N LYS A 428 9.51 17.81 7.21
CA LYS A 428 10.44 17.24 8.19
C LYS A 428 9.77 17.21 9.56
N VAL A 429 9.78 16.03 10.17
CA VAL A 429 9.42 15.85 11.58
C VAL A 429 10.41 16.65 12.44
N GLN A 430 9.95 17.71 13.10
CA GLN A 430 10.77 18.51 14.02
C GLN A 430 10.64 17.95 15.44
N VAL A 431 11.48 16.99 15.79
CA VAL A 431 11.55 16.51 17.18
C VAL A 431 12.16 17.62 18.04
N ARG A 432 11.35 18.25 18.90
CA ARG A 432 11.86 19.24 19.88
C ARG A 432 12.57 18.52 21.02
N GLU A 433 13.53 19.17 21.67
CA GLU A 433 14.37 18.60 22.74
C GLU A 433 13.58 17.95 23.90
N GLY A 434 12.30 18.28 24.07
CA GLY A 434 11.40 17.67 25.06
C GLY A 434 10.68 16.37 24.61
N GLY A 435 11.01 15.81 23.44
CA GLY A 435 10.41 14.57 22.93
C GLY A 435 8.99 14.72 22.35
N TYR A 436 8.48 15.95 22.24
CA TYR A 436 7.28 16.25 21.48
C TYR A 436 7.65 16.43 20.00
N VAL A 437 6.96 15.65 19.16
CA VAL A 437 7.01 15.72 17.70
C VAL A 437 6.10 16.84 17.20
#